data_AF-A0A9Q0EV56-F1
#
_entry.id   AF-A0A9Q0EV56-F1
#
_cell.length_a   1.000
_cell.length_b   1.000
_cell.length_c   1.000
_cell.angle_alpha   90.00
_cell.angle_beta   90.00
_cell.angle_gamma   90.00
#
_symmetry.space_group_name_H-M   'P 1'
#
loop_
_entity.id
_entity.type
_entity.pdbx_description
1 polymer ?
#
loop_
_entity_poly.entity_id
_entity_poly.type
_entity_poly.pdbx_seq_one_letter_code
_entity_poly.pdbx_strand_id
1 'polypeptide(L)'
;MGKGKRKGGPESVGFVVCKRKLESKTEALLILSQELDSCQQERDQYRLMANQLRERHQGLKKKYRELIVKCRTRVNLTQLLRDSRESNQRLSEEVKEARQRLAEAQGDNKLLRRTITQLRLGDGLGGDEDREVGAGPRRFPAHQREDLVRQLEAAREQNALLEQSVRSLTDELQDLGSERTAYLHERFGHLQEEVCILKANLVKYKNALESRKNARLVGKPNSSALTGVLSAKQVQELLLSEENGCSLPLTPQSIVDLKSLATALLETIHEKNIVVQHQRQTNKILGNRVASLEKKLRSLEASGLWSLPDSGGVLGKIPGPRSCGEVSAPPPAGGGREGPHGIHDIDGGSDNNPSSVVWASPGPG
;
A
#
# COMPACT_ATOMS: atom_id res chain seq x y z
N MET A 1 -69.02 69.32 4.89
CA MET A 1 -68.01 68.64 4.05
C MET A 1 -67.27 69.69 3.24
N GLY A 2 -65.96 69.83 3.40
CA GLY A 2 -65.14 70.77 2.61
C GLY A 2 -63.68 70.36 2.65
N LYS A 3 -63.27 69.46 1.74
CA LYS A 3 -61.88 69.02 1.59
C LYS A 3 -61.04 70.16 0.98
N GLY A 4 -60.14 70.75 1.76
CA GLY A 4 -59.14 71.69 1.27
C GLY A 4 -57.97 70.97 0.59
N LYS A 5 -58.01 70.89 -0.75
CA LYS A 5 -56.87 70.49 -1.59
C LYS A 5 -55.74 71.53 -1.44
N ARG A 6 -54.63 71.18 -0.79
CA ARG A 6 -53.38 71.93 -0.90
C ARG A 6 -52.79 71.68 -2.30
N LYS A 7 -52.91 72.65 -3.20
CA LYS A 7 -52.24 72.65 -4.50
C LYS A 7 -50.76 73.02 -4.30
N GLY A 8 -49.85 72.19 -4.80
CA GLY A 8 -48.41 72.48 -4.84
C GLY A 8 -48.10 73.65 -5.76
N GLY A 9 -47.22 74.56 -5.30
CA GLY A 9 -46.70 75.68 -6.09
C GLY A 9 -45.55 75.26 -7.03
N PRO A 10 -45.21 76.07 -8.04
CA PRO A 10 -44.19 75.75 -9.03
C PRO A 10 -42.80 75.71 -8.39
N GLU A 11 -42.09 74.60 -8.55
CA GLU A 11 -40.69 74.47 -8.12
C GLU A 11 -39.80 75.49 -8.87
N SER A 12 -38.90 76.16 -8.16
CA SER A 12 -37.91 77.08 -8.74
C SER A 12 -37.01 76.35 -9.76
N VAL A 13 -36.74 76.97 -10.92
CA VAL A 13 -35.92 76.40 -12.01
C VAL A 13 -34.54 75.92 -11.51
N GLY A 14 -33.95 76.62 -10.53
CA GLY A 14 -32.67 76.22 -9.92
C GLY A 14 -32.75 74.92 -9.12
N PHE A 15 -33.88 74.67 -8.46
CA PHE A 15 -34.13 73.42 -7.71
C PHE A 15 -34.21 72.22 -8.66
N VAL A 16 -34.89 72.37 -9.80
CA VAL A 16 -35.03 71.31 -10.82
C VAL A 16 -33.68 70.93 -11.44
N VAL A 17 -32.81 71.91 -11.71
CA VAL A 17 -31.45 71.67 -12.22
C VAL A 17 -30.58 70.95 -11.19
N CYS A 18 -30.63 71.36 -9.92
CA CYS A 18 -29.92 70.69 -8.84
C CYS A 18 -30.40 69.25 -8.63
N LYS A 19 -31.71 69.01 -8.70
CA LYS A 19 -32.30 67.67 -8.59
C LYS A 19 -31.79 66.72 -9.69
N ARG A 20 -31.82 67.14 -10.96
CA ARG A 20 -31.28 66.32 -12.07
C ARG A 20 -29.78 66.07 -11.95
N LYS A 21 -29.00 67.06 -11.50
CA LYS A 21 -27.56 66.88 -11.25
C LYS A 21 -27.28 65.89 -10.13
N LEU A 22 -28.12 65.87 -9.09
CA LEU A 22 -28.03 64.90 -8.01
C LEU A 22 -28.39 63.50 -8.52
N GLU A 23 -29.48 63.36 -9.27
CA GLU A 23 -29.90 62.09 -9.90
C GLU A 23 -28.81 61.51 -10.81
N SER A 24 -28.22 62.33 -11.69
CA SER A 24 -27.12 61.90 -12.57
C SER A 24 -25.86 61.48 -11.80
N LYS A 25 -25.53 62.15 -10.69
CA LYS A 25 -24.42 61.74 -9.81
C LYS A 25 -24.74 60.43 -9.08
N THR A 26 -25.98 60.23 -8.66
CA THR A 26 -26.43 58.98 -8.05
C THR A 26 -26.33 57.82 -9.05
N GLU A 27 -26.76 58.02 -10.30
CA GLU A 27 -26.63 57.02 -11.37
C GLU A 27 -25.16 56.69 -11.67
N ALA A 28 -24.29 57.70 -11.78
CA ALA A 28 -22.85 57.50 -12.00
C ALA A 28 -22.19 56.70 -10.86
N LEU A 29 -22.57 56.98 -9.61
CA LEU A 29 -22.09 56.21 -8.46
C LEU A 29 -22.57 54.74 -8.50
N LEU A 30 -23.77 54.49 -9.01
CA LEU A 30 -24.33 53.14 -9.13
C LEU A 30 -23.55 52.32 -10.17
N ILE A 31 -23.21 52.93 -11.32
CA ILE A 31 -22.37 52.33 -12.36
C ILE A 31 -20.98 52.01 -11.80
N LEU A 32 -20.34 52.97 -11.11
CA LEU A 32 -19.02 52.77 -10.52
C LEU A 32 -19.02 51.68 -9.43
N SER A 33 -20.10 51.59 -8.64
CA SER A 33 -20.27 50.52 -7.66
C SER A 33 -20.34 49.15 -8.35
N GLN A 34 -21.09 49.06 -9.44
CA GLN A 34 -21.25 47.81 -10.20
C GLN A 34 -19.94 47.38 -10.90
N GLU A 35 -19.17 48.33 -11.43
CA GLU A 35 -17.84 48.08 -11.99
C GLU A 35 -16.84 47.65 -10.92
N LEU A 36 -16.88 48.27 -9.74
CA LEU A 36 -16.04 47.88 -8.60
C LEU A 36 -16.34 46.45 -8.16
N ASP A 37 -17.62 46.07 -8.06
CA ASP A 37 -18.03 44.71 -7.71
C ASP A 37 -17.54 43.68 -8.76
N SER A 38 -17.64 44.03 -10.05
CA SER A 38 -17.14 43.19 -11.14
C SER A 38 -15.62 42.99 -11.04
N CYS A 39 -14.88 44.07 -10.78
CA CYS A 39 -13.42 44.01 -10.59
C CYS A 39 -13.03 43.18 -9.36
N GLN A 40 -13.81 43.23 -8.28
CA GLN A 40 -13.58 42.40 -7.09
C GLN A 40 -13.80 40.92 -7.39
N GLN A 41 -14.85 40.57 -8.14
CA GLN A 41 -15.11 39.20 -8.57
C GLN A 41 -13.98 38.65 -9.44
N GLU A 42 -13.50 39.43 -10.41
CA GLU A 42 -12.36 39.05 -11.25
C GLU A 42 -11.09 38.83 -10.42
N ARG A 43 -10.77 39.75 -9.50
CA ARG A 43 -9.63 39.60 -8.58
C ARG A 43 -9.73 38.31 -7.77
N ASP A 44 -10.90 38.01 -7.22
CA ASP A 44 -11.11 36.82 -6.39
C ASP A 44 -11.02 35.54 -7.22
N GLN A 45 -11.47 35.58 -8.48
CA GLN A 45 -11.29 34.50 -9.44
C GLN A 45 -9.81 34.26 -9.77
N TYR A 46 -9.03 35.32 -10.03
CA TYR A 46 -7.59 35.20 -10.26
C TYR A 46 -6.86 34.67 -9.04
N ARG A 47 -7.26 35.10 -7.84
CA ARG A 47 -6.71 34.60 -6.58
C ARG A 47 -6.95 33.10 -6.41
N LEU A 48 -8.14 32.62 -6.74
CA LEU A 48 -8.47 31.19 -6.72
C LEU A 48 -7.63 30.40 -7.73
N MET A 49 -7.51 30.88 -8.97
CA MET A 49 -6.68 30.23 -10.00
C MET A 49 -5.21 30.15 -9.59
N ALA A 50 -4.67 31.22 -9.01
CA ALA A 50 -3.30 31.24 -8.49
C ALA A 50 -3.07 30.22 -7.36
N ASN A 51 -4.04 30.08 -6.45
CA ASN A 51 -3.98 29.08 -5.39
C ASN A 51 -4.02 27.65 -5.94
N GLN A 52 -4.92 27.36 -6.89
CA GLN A 52 -4.98 26.05 -7.55
C GLN A 52 -3.68 25.69 -8.25
N LEU A 53 -3.04 26.66 -8.93
CA LEU A 53 -1.75 26.44 -9.59
C LEU A 53 -0.63 26.16 -8.57
N ARG A 54 -0.64 26.88 -7.45
CA ARG A 54 0.32 26.70 -6.35
C ARG A 54 0.19 25.31 -5.72
N GLU A 55 -1.03 24.85 -5.46
CA GLU A 55 -1.30 23.50 -4.93
C GLU A 55 -0.83 22.42 -5.89
N ARG A 56 -1.14 22.55 -7.19
CA ARG A 56 -0.64 21.61 -8.22
C ARG A 56 0.88 21.55 -8.24
N HIS A 57 1.54 22.70 -8.20
CA HIS A 57 3.00 22.77 -8.19
C HIS A 57 3.60 22.11 -6.94
N GLN A 58 3.01 22.35 -5.76
CA GLN A 58 3.43 21.69 -4.51
C GLN A 58 3.24 20.17 -4.58
N GLY A 59 2.13 19.70 -5.13
CA GLY A 59 1.87 18.27 -5.35
C GLY A 59 2.91 17.62 -6.27
N LEU A 60 3.24 18.27 -7.39
CA LEU A 60 4.31 17.84 -8.29
C LEU A 60 5.67 17.80 -7.60
N LYS A 61 6.01 18.84 -6.83
CA LYS A 61 7.27 18.91 -6.06
C LYS A 61 7.38 17.78 -5.04
N LYS A 62 6.28 17.40 -4.38
CA LYS A 62 6.24 16.25 -3.45
C LYS A 62 6.50 14.94 -4.18
N LYS A 63 5.77 14.69 -5.29
CA LYS A 63 5.96 13.50 -6.14
C LYS A 63 7.40 13.37 -6.66
N TYR A 64 8.03 14.48 -7.07
CA TYR A 64 9.41 14.47 -7.53
C TYR A 64 10.39 14.05 -6.42
N ARG A 65 10.22 14.56 -5.18
CA ARG A 65 11.04 14.14 -4.03
C ARG A 65 10.87 12.65 -3.72
N GLU A 66 9.64 12.15 -3.73
CA GLU A 66 9.35 10.72 -3.51
C GLU A 66 10.02 9.84 -4.59
N LEU A 67 10.01 10.29 -5.85
CA LEU A 67 10.65 9.58 -6.95
C LEU A 67 12.18 9.52 -6.81
N ILE A 68 12.81 10.60 -6.35
CA ILE A 68 14.26 10.63 -6.05
C ILE A 68 14.61 9.60 -4.99
N VAL A 69 13.87 9.60 -3.87
CA VAL A 69 14.11 8.64 -2.76
C VAL A 69 13.93 7.20 -3.24
N LYS A 70 12.87 6.93 -4.03
CA LYS A 70 12.60 5.61 -4.60
C LYS A 70 13.68 5.15 -5.59
N CYS A 71 14.23 6.05 -6.39
CA CYS A 71 15.35 5.72 -7.27
C CYS A 71 16.61 5.39 -6.47
N ARG A 72 16.90 6.15 -5.41
CA ARG A 72 18.05 5.90 -4.52
C ARG A 72 17.94 4.55 -3.82
N THR A 73 16.79 4.21 -3.25
CA THR A 73 16.59 2.90 -2.61
C THR A 73 16.67 1.74 -3.60
N ARG A 74 16.16 1.90 -4.82
CA ARG A 74 16.29 0.89 -5.87
C ARG A 74 17.75 0.66 -6.26
N VAL A 75 18.53 1.72 -6.45
CA VAL A 75 19.97 1.62 -6.76
C VAL A 75 20.72 0.92 -5.62
N ASN A 76 20.44 1.29 -4.37
CA ASN A 76 21.05 0.63 -3.20
C ASN A 76 20.69 -0.86 -3.13
N LEU A 77 19.43 -1.23 -3.37
CA LEU A 77 18.99 -2.63 -3.39
C LEU A 77 19.69 -3.42 -4.50
N THR A 78 19.83 -2.86 -5.70
CA THR A 78 20.56 -3.52 -6.80
C THR A 78 22.04 -3.71 -6.50
N GLN A 79 22.65 -2.83 -5.70
CA GLN A 79 24.02 -3.01 -5.26
C GLN A 79 24.13 -4.15 -4.24
N LEU A 80 23.29 -4.13 -3.19
CA LEU A 80 23.29 -5.17 -2.15
C LEU A 80 23.04 -6.57 -2.71
N LEU A 81 22.13 -6.70 -3.70
CA LEU A 81 21.89 -7.98 -4.37
C LEU A 81 23.07 -8.45 -5.23
N ARG A 82 23.85 -7.53 -5.82
CA ARG A 82 25.08 -7.89 -6.54
C ARG A 82 26.16 -8.35 -5.56
N ASP A 83 26.39 -7.60 -4.49
CA ASP A 83 27.40 -7.92 -3.47
C ASP A 83 27.09 -9.28 -2.79
N SER A 84 25.81 -9.54 -2.50
CA SER A 84 25.36 -10.83 -1.95
C SER A 84 25.57 -11.99 -2.94
N ARG A 85 25.30 -11.78 -4.25
CA ARG A 85 25.55 -12.80 -5.28
C ARG A 85 27.03 -13.09 -5.45
N GLU A 86 27.87 -12.07 -5.47
CA GLU A 86 29.33 -12.21 -5.56
C GLU A 86 29.90 -12.93 -4.34
N SER A 87 29.42 -12.60 -3.14
CA SER A 87 29.80 -13.30 -1.90
C SER A 87 29.42 -14.78 -1.95
N ASN A 88 28.22 -15.10 -2.43
CA ASN A 88 27.78 -16.49 -2.58
C ASN A 88 28.59 -17.25 -3.64
N GLN A 89 29.05 -16.59 -4.72
CA GLN A 89 29.94 -17.19 -5.71
C GLN A 89 31.30 -17.54 -5.09
N ARG A 90 31.91 -16.61 -4.35
CA ARG A 90 33.19 -16.85 -3.65
C ARG A 90 33.08 -18.01 -2.66
N LEU A 91 32.04 -18.03 -1.83
CA LEU A 91 31.78 -19.15 -0.92
C LEU A 91 31.58 -20.47 -1.67
N SER A 92 30.92 -20.46 -2.84
CA SER A 92 30.77 -21.66 -3.66
C SER A 92 32.11 -22.17 -4.20
N GLU A 93 33.00 -21.27 -4.59
CA GLU A 93 34.36 -21.60 -5.02
C GLU A 93 35.19 -22.16 -3.87
N GLU A 94 35.15 -21.54 -2.69
CA GLU A 94 35.80 -22.04 -1.47
C GLU A 94 35.31 -23.44 -1.08
N VAL A 95 34.00 -23.69 -1.17
CA VAL A 95 33.41 -25.02 -0.92
C VAL A 95 33.90 -26.05 -1.93
N LYS A 96 34.03 -25.69 -3.22
CA LYS A 96 34.57 -26.58 -4.25
C LYS A 96 36.04 -26.90 -3.98
N GLU A 97 36.82 -25.88 -3.62
CA GLU A 97 38.24 -26.02 -3.31
C GLU A 97 38.47 -26.88 -2.07
N ALA A 98 37.69 -26.66 -1.00
CA ALA A 98 37.73 -27.48 0.22
C ALA A 98 37.36 -28.95 -0.06
N ARG A 99 36.35 -29.19 -0.91
CA ARG A 99 35.97 -30.55 -1.34
C ARG A 99 37.09 -31.22 -2.14
N GLN A 100 37.75 -30.48 -3.02
CA GLN A 100 38.88 -30.99 -3.78
C GLN A 100 40.04 -31.38 -2.84
N ARG A 101 40.43 -30.50 -1.92
CA ARG A 101 41.47 -30.79 -0.91
C ARG A 101 41.12 -32.00 -0.05
N LEU A 102 39.85 -32.14 0.33
CA LEU A 102 39.38 -33.33 1.07
C LEU A 102 39.55 -34.61 0.23
N ALA A 103 39.21 -34.57 -1.06
CA ALA A 103 39.35 -35.73 -1.94
C ALA A 103 40.83 -36.13 -2.12
N GLU A 104 41.73 -35.17 -2.28
CA GLU A 104 43.18 -35.36 -2.35
C GLU A 104 43.70 -36.02 -1.06
N ALA A 105 43.38 -35.44 0.11
CA ALA A 105 43.79 -35.98 1.41
C ALA A 105 43.20 -37.38 1.71
N GLN A 106 42.00 -37.68 1.21
CA GLN A 106 41.41 -39.02 1.26
C GLN A 106 42.17 -40.02 0.36
N GLY A 107 42.63 -39.59 -0.81
CA GLY A 107 43.50 -40.37 -1.69
C GLY A 107 44.83 -40.72 -1.01
N ASP A 108 45.47 -39.72 -0.40
CA ASP A 108 46.72 -39.90 0.34
C ASP A 108 46.55 -40.87 1.52
N ASN A 109 45.47 -40.72 2.29
CA ASN A 109 45.14 -41.64 3.39
C ASN A 109 44.98 -43.09 2.92
N LYS A 110 44.34 -43.32 1.75
CA LYS A 110 44.20 -44.66 1.18
C LYS A 110 45.58 -45.23 0.81
N LEU A 111 46.44 -44.42 0.21
CA LEU A 111 47.79 -44.82 -0.15
C LEU A 111 48.60 -45.19 1.10
N LEU A 112 48.61 -44.32 2.11
CA LEU A 112 49.28 -44.55 3.39
C LEU A 112 48.78 -45.81 4.09
N ARG A 113 47.47 -46.05 4.10
CA ARG A 113 46.87 -47.28 4.66
C ARG A 113 47.34 -48.53 3.90
N ARG A 114 47.39 -48.48 2.56
CA ARG A 114 47.91 -49.57 1.73
C ARG A 114 49.38 -49.84 2.02
N THR A 115 50.20 -48.80 2.10
CA THR A 115 51.63 -48.89 2.42
C THR A 115 51.86 -49.47 3.82
N ILE A 116 51.11 -49.01 4.83
CA ILE A 116 51.18 -49.57 6.19
C ILE A 116 50.77 -51.05 6.20
N THR A 117 49.74 -51.43 5.45
CA THR A 117 49.33 -52.84 5.33
C THR A 117 50.41 -53.69 4.65
N GLN A 118 51.03 -53.20 3.58
CA GLN A 118 52.16 -53.87 2.92
C GLN A 118 53.37 -54.03 3.86
N LEU A 119 53.73 -52.98 4.59
CA LEU A 119 54.80 -53.02 5.59
C LEU A 119 54.50 -53.95 6.76
N ARG A 120 53.22 -54.13 7.11
CA ARG A 120 52.77 -55.06 8.16
C ARG A 120 52.68 -56.51 7.71
N LEU A 121 52.38 -56.75 6.43
CA LEU A 121 52.24 -58.10 5.89
C LEU A 121 53.58 -58.72 5.48
N GLY A 122 54.66 -57.94 5.45
CA GLY A 122 55.97 -58.41 5.01
C GLY A 122 55.98 -58.73 3.52
N ASP A 123 57.08 -58.45 2.84
CA ASP A 123 57.26 -58.78 1.44
C ASP A 123 57.21 -60.32 1.30
N GLY A 124 56.06 -60.84 0.87
CA GLY A 124 55.79 -62.27 0.79
C GLY A 124 56.49 -62.89 -0.39
N LEU A 125 57.82 -63.03 -0.32
CA LEU A 125 58.62 -63.94 -1.13
C LEU A 125 59.87 -64.37 -0.34
N GLY A 126 59.76 -65.49 0.38
CA GLY A 126 60.93 -66.18 0.91
C GLY A 126 60.65 -67.02 2.14
N GLY A 127 60.50 -68.33 1.93
CA GLY A 127 61.08 -69.37 2.77
C GLY A 127 60.66 -69.48 4.24
N ASP A 128 60.04 -70.62 4.51
CA ASP A 128 60.29 -71.46 5.70
C ASP A 128 59.63 -71.08 7.04
N GLU A 129 58.73 -72.00 7.41
CA GLU A 129 58.53 -72.64 8.72
C GLU A 129 58.58 -71.82 10.02
N ASP A 130 57.49 -71.96 10.78
CA ASP A 130 57.42 -71.89 12.23
C ASP A 130 57.89 -70.61 12.94
N ARG A 131 57.00 -69.61 13.03
CA ARG A 131 56.93 -68.77 14.24
C ARG A 131 55.57 -68.09 14.46
N GLU A 132 54.76 -68.75 15.28
CA GLU A 132 53.65 -68.16 16.00
C GLU A 132 54.18 -67.21 17.10
N VAL A 133 54.35 -65.91 16.81
CA VAL A 133 54.38 -64.86 17.85
C VAL A 133 53.88 -63.51 17.29
N GLY A 134 52.69 -63.10 17.74
CA GLY A 134 52.46 -61.72 18.17
C GLY A 134 52.20 -60.63 17.13
N ALA A 135 51.02 -60.61 16.51
CA ALA A 135 50.39 -59.37 16.03
C ALA A 135 48.86 -59.52 15.87
N GLY A 136 48.14 -59.84 16.94
CA GLY A 136 46.67 -59.77 16.94
C GLY A 136 46.20 -58.31 16.84
N PRO A 137 45.17 -57.98 16.02
CA PRO A 137 44.59 -56.65 16.01
C PRO A 137 43.99 -56.36 17.39
N ARG A 138 44.34 -55.21 17.99
CA ARG A 138 43.80 -54.74 19.28
C ARG A 138 42.27 -54.79 19.24
N ARG A 139 41.67 -55.82 19.85
CA ARG A 139 40.23 -56.02 19.91
C ARG A 139 39.72 -55.27 21.13
N PHE A 140 38.90 -54.24 20.90
CA PHE A 140 38.20 -53.54 21.99
C PHE A 140 37.33 -54.52 22.81
N PRO A 141 36.89 -54.18 24.03
CA PRO A 141 35.83 -54.93 24.70
C PRO A 141 34.51 -54.86 23.91
N ALA A 142 33.69 -55.92 23.95
CA ALA A 142 32.45 -56.00 23.17
C ALA A 142 31.41 -54.94 23.58
N HIS A 143 31.24 -54.71 24.87
CA HIS A 143 30.29 -53.75 25.42
C HIS A 143 30.56 -52.30 24.94
N GLN A 144 31.82 -51.85 24.91
CA GLN A 144 32.17 -50.51 24.41
C GLN A 144 31.86 -50.33 22.92
N ARG A 145 31.97 -51.41 22.12
CA ARG A 145 31.55 -51.36 20.72
C ARG A 145 30.03 -51.29 20.60
N GLU A 146 29.32 -52.06 21.40
CA GLU A 146 27.84 -52.08 21.40
C GLU A 146 27.27 -50.72 21.82
N ASP A 147 27.85 -50.04 22.81
CA ASP A 147 27.41 -48.71 23.24
C ASP A 147 27.64 -47.64 22.18
N LEU A 148 28.79 -47.67 21.51
CA LEU A 148 29.06 -46.78 20.38
C LEU A 148 28.13 -47.06 19.20
N VAL A 149 27.78 -48.32 18.93
CA VAL A 149 26.81 -48.69 17.89
C VAL A 149 25.42 -48.14 18.23
N ARG A 150 24.95 -48.31 19.47
CA ARG A 150 23.67 -47.73 19.92
C ARG A 150 23.63 -46.21 19.79
N GLN A 151 24.72 -45.53 20.16
CA GLN A 151 24.83 -44.08 20.00
C GLN A 151 24.78 -43.65 18.53
N LEU A 152 25.47 -44.39 17.65
CA LEU A 152 25.44 -44.12 16.21
C LEU A 152 24.07 -44.42 15.59
N GLU A 153 23.37 -45.45 16.05
CA GLU A 153 22.01 -45.78 15.62
C GLU A 153 21.03 -44.68 16.04
N ALA A 154 21.06 -44.27 17.31
CA ALA A 154 20.24 -43.15 17.80
C ALA A 154 20.53 -41.83 17.07
N ALA A 155 21.81 -41.52 16.81
CA ALA A 155 22.21 -40.34 16.05
C ALA A 155 21.75 -40.43 14.57
N ARG A 156 21.76 -41.63 13.96
CA ARG A 156 21.22 -41.84 12.61
C ARG A 156 19.72 -41.65 12.54
N GLU A 157 18.98 -42.15 13.53
CA GLU A 157 17.53 -41.94 13.63
C GLU A 157 17.20 -40.46 13.80
N GLN A 158 17.92 -39.75 14.68
CA GLN A 158 17.78 -38.31 14.83
C GLN A 158 18.09 -37.55 13.54
N ASN A 159 19.17 -37.91 12.84
CA ASN A 159 19.49 -37.31 11.54
C ASN A 159 18.40 -37.60 10.51
N ALA A 160 17.84 -38.80 10.46
CA ALA A 160 16.75 -39.14 9.54
C ALA A 160 15.49 -38.31 9.80
N LEU A 161 15.14 -38.10 11.08
CA LEU A 161 14.00 -37.25 11.47
C LEU A 161 14.24 -35.78 11.12
N LEU A 162 15.45 -35.26 11.39
CA LEU A 162 15.82 -33.90 11.04
C LEU A 162 15.81 -33.70 9.52
N GLU A 163 16.34 -34.65 8.76
CA GLU A 163 16.26 -34.61 7.30
C GLU A 163 14.83 -34.59 6.79
N GLN A 164 13.93 -35.39 7.39
CA GLN A 164 12.51 -35.38 7.02
C GLN A 164 11.83 -34.05 7.34
N SER A 165 12.12 -33.47 8.51
CA SER A 165 11.62 -32.15 8.91
C SER A 165 12.12 -31.03 8.00
N VAL A 166 13.40 -31.05 7.63
CA VAL A 166 13.97 -30.09 6.67
C VAL A 166 13.30 -30.23 5.32
N ARG A 167 13.05 -31.46 4.84
CA ARG A 167 12.33 -31.70 3.58
C ARG A 167 10.91 -31.12 3.63
N SER A 168 10.13 -31.40 4.68
CA SER A 168 8.76 -30.87 4.79
C SER A 168 8.71 -29.34 4.85
N LEU A 169 9.62 -28.73 5.64
CA LEU A 169 9.70 -27.26 5.71
C LEU A 169 10.17 -26.64 4.39
N THR A 170 11.00 -27.35 3.62
CA THR A 170 11.43 -26.90 2.29
C THR A 170 10.26 -26.93 1.30
N ASP A 171 9.44 -27.99 1.33
CA ASP A 171 8.24 -28.11 0.50
C ASP A 171 7.22 -27.01 0.85
N GLU A 172 6.95 -26.78 2.14
CA GLU A 172 6.08 -25.69 2.60
C GLU A 172 6.58 -24.32 2.15
N LEU A 173 7.89 -24.07 2.25
CA LEU A 173 8.49 -22.81 1.80
C LEU A 173 8.35 -22.64 0.28
N GLN A 174 8.49 -23.72 -0.48
CA GLN A 174 8.31 -23.72 -1.93
C GLN A 174 6.85 -23.41 -2.31
N ASP A 175 5.88 -24.02 -1.63
CA ASP A 175 4.46 -23.78 -1.84
C ASP A 175 4.10 -22.32 -1.55
N LEU A 176 4.52 -21.79 -0.39
CA LEU A 176 4.32 -20.37 -0.04
C LEU A 176 5.01 -19.42 -1.04
N GLY A 177 6.18 -19.80 -1.56
CA GLY A 177 6.86 -19.06 -2.62
C GLY A 177 6.06 -19.01 -3.91
N SER A 178 5.43 -20.12 -4.28
CA SER A 178 4.57 -20.23 -5.47
C SER A 178 3.30 -19.39 -5.32
N GLU A 179 2.62 -19.47 -4.16
CA GLU A 179 1.43 -18.69 -3.83
C GLU A 179 1.72 -17.19 -3.85
N ARG A 180 2.82 -16.76 -3.22
CA ARG A 180 3.25 -15.37 -3.23
C ARG A 180 3.49 -14.88 -4.66
N THR A 181 4.11 -15.69 -5.51
CA THR A 181 4.40 -15.33 -6.90
C THR A 181 3.11 -15.19 -7.69
N ALA A 182 2.17 -16.13 -7.55
CA ALA A 182 0.85 -16.09 -8.18
C ALA A 182 0.06 -14.84 -7.75
N TYR A 183 0.00 -14.57 -6.44
CA TYR A 183 -0.66 -13.39 -5.90
C TYR A 183 -0.07 -12.08 -6.45
N LEU A 184 1.26 -11.98 -6.51
CA LEU A 184 1.92 -10.78 -7.06
C LEU A 184 1.64 -10.62 -8.55
N HIS A 185 1.56 -11.72 -9.31
CA HIS A 185 1.23 -11.70 -10.73
C HIS A 185 -0.21 -11.23 -10.97
N GLU A 186 -1.18 -11.79 -10.24
CA GLU A 186 -2.59 -11.38 -10.29
C GLU A 186 -2.76 -9.91 -9.91
N ARG A 187 -2.13 -9.48 -8.81
CA ARG A 187 -2.16 -8.07 -8.36
C ARG A 187 -1.56 -7.13 -9.40
N PHE A 188 -0.47 -7.53 -10.06
CA PHE A 188 0.11 -6.77 -11.16
C PHE A 188 -0.85 -6.69 -12.36
N GLY A 189 -1.52 -7.79 -12.71
CA GLY A 189 -2.55 -7.83 -13.75
C GLY A 189 -3.68 -6.84 -13.48
N HIS A 190 -4.26 -6.84 -12.29
CA HIS A 190 -5.30 -5.88 -11.91
C HIS A 190 -4.85 -4.42 -12.01
N LEU A 191 -3.64 -4.10 -11.52
CA LEU A 191 -3.11 -2.75 -11.64
C LEU A 191 -2.89 -2.35 -13.11
N GLN A 192 -2.49 -3.29 -13.96
CA GLN A 192 -2.33 -3.04 -15.40
C GLN A 192 -3.67 -2.78 -16.08
N GLU A 193 -4.73 -3.50 -15.71
CA GLU A 193 -6.10 -3.26 -16.17
C GLU A 193 -6.61 -1.89 -15.74
N GLU A 194 -6.42 -1.50 -14.47
CA GLU A 194 -6.78 -0.17 -13.98
C GLU A 194 -6.06 0.94 -14.77
N VAL A 195 -4.76 0.77 -15.01
CA VAL A 195 -3.98 1.70 -15.83
C VAL A 195 -4.52 1.76 -17.26
N CYS A 196 -4.94 0.64 -17.84
CA CYS A 196 -5.53 0.58 -19.18
C CYS A 196 -6.86 1.38 -19.24
N ILE A 197 -7.75 1.15 -18.28
CA ILE A 197 -9.04 1.85 -18.16
C ILE A 197 -8.80 3.36 -17.96
N LEU A 198 -7.87 3.74 -17.08
CA LEU A 198 -7.54 5.16 -16.84
C LEU A 198 -6.94 5.83 -18.07
N LYS A 199 -6.06 5.15 -18.81
CA LYS A 199 -5.54 5.65 -20.09
C LYS A 199 -6.65 5.86 -21.11
N ALA A 200 -7.58 4.90 -21.24
CA ALA A 200 -8.72 5.02 -22.14
C ALA A 200 -9.63 6.22 -21.75
N ASN A 201 -9.92 6.39 -20.46
CA ASN A 201 -10.69 7.52 -19.96
C ASN A 201 -9.97 8.86 -20.21
N LEU A 202 -8.66 8.92 -20.01
CA LEU A 202 -7.87 10.12 -20.29
C LEU A 202 -7.94 10.51 -21.77
N VAL A 203 -7.84 9.54 -22.69
CA VAL A 203 -7.99 9.78 -24.13
C VAL A 203 -9.40 10.29 -24.46
N LYS A 204 -10.45 9.70 -23.87
CA LYS A 204 -11.83 10.18 -24.03
C LYS A 204 -11.97 11.64 -23.60
N TYR A 205 -11.47 11.99 -22.41
CA TYR A 205 -11.53 13.36 -21.90
C TYR A 205 -10.71 14.33 -22.74
N LYS A 206 -9.51 13.93 -23.19
CA LYS A 206 -8.69 14.72 -24.10
C LYS A 206 -9.46 15.01 -25.40
N ASN A 207 -10.06 13.99 -26.02
CA ASN A 207 -10.83 14.14 -27.24
C ASN A 207 -12.05 15.05 -27.04
N ALA A 208 -12.79 14.90 -25.95
CA ALA A 208 -13.92 15.78 -25.62
C ALA A 208 -13.49 17.25 -25.45
N LEU A 209 -12.32 17.48 -24.83
CA LEU A 209 -11.75 18.82 -24.65
C LEU A 209 -11.31 19.44 -25.97
N GLU A 210 -10.61 18.68 -26.82
CA GLU A 210 -10.17 19.11 -28.15
C GLU A 210 -11.36 19.38 -29.07
N SER A 211 -12.42 18.55 -29.05
CA SER A 211 -13.66 18.80 -29.78
C SER A 211 -14.31 20.13 -29.38
N ARG A 212 -14.27 20.49 -28.08
CA ARG A 212 -14.76 21.79 -27.59
C ARG A 212 -13.90 22.97 -28.04
N LYS A 213 -12.58 22.76 -28.15
CA LYS A 213 -11.63 23.77 -28.62
C LYS A 213 -11.77 24.00 -30.13
N ASN A 214 -11.91 22.93 -30.91
CA ASN A 214 -12.10 23.00 -32.36
C ASN A 214 -13.46 23.60 -32.74
N ALA A 215 -14.51 23.32 -31.96
CA ALA A 215 -15.81 23.99 -32.11
C ALA A 215 -15.76 25.51 -31.87
N ARG A 216 -14.79 26.02 -31.10
CA ARG A 216 -14.59 27.47 -30.91
C ARG A 216 -13.78 28.14 -32.03
N LEU A 217 -12.96 27.36 -32.76
CA LEU A 217 -12.09 27.88 -33.83
C LEU A 217 -12.79 27.84 -35.20
N VAL A 218 -13.73 26.92 -35.42
CA VAL A 218 -14.60 26.92 -36.59
C VAL A 218 -15.72 27.94 -36.38
N GLY A 219 -15.38 29.21 -36.59
CA GLY A 219 -16.35 30.29 -36.60
C GLY A 219 -17.42 30.07 -37.68
N LYS A 220 -18.67 29.96 -37.25
CA LYS A 220 -19.84 30.24 -38.08
C LYS A 220 -20.56 31.42 -37.42
N PRO A 221 -20.38 32.66 -37.90
CA PRO A 221 -21.12 33.80 -37.41
C PRO A 221 -22.49 33.73 -38.07
N ASN A 222 -23.48 33.13 -37.42
CA ASN A 222 -24.92 33.25 -37.69
C ASN A 222 -25.65 32.31 -36.71
N SER A 223 -25.62 32.65 -35.42
CA SER A 223 -26.59 32.26 -34.39
C SER A 223 -26.06 32.77 -33.04
N SER A 224 -26.15 34.08 -32.87
CA SER A 224 -25.87 34.75 -31.60
C SER A 224 -27.07 34.62 -30.66
N ALA A 225 -27.21 33.46 -30.03
CA ALA A 225 -27.96 33.29 -28.78
C ALA A 225 -27.67 31.87 -28.25
N LEU A 226 -27.65 31.69 -26.92
CA LEU A 226 -27.60 30.42 -26.18
C LEU A 226 -26.25 29.94 -25.61
N THR A 227 -25.17 30.71 -25.64
CA THR A 227 -23.94 30.39 -24.86
C THR A 227 -23.89 31.00 -23.45
N GLY A 228 -24.90 31.79 -23.07
CA GLY A 228 -25.08 32.25 -21.69
C GLY A 228 -25.85 31.21 -20.88
N VAL A 229 -25.38 30.86 -19.68
CA VAL A 229 -26.16 30.09 -18.71
C VAL A 229 -27.38 30.93 -18.35
N LEU A 230 -28.53 30.61 -18.95
CA LEU A 230 -29.79 31.22 -18.57
C LEU A 230 -30.18 30.64 -17.21
N SER A 231 -30.35 31.52 -16.23
CA SER A 231 -30.92 31.20 -14.93
C SER A 231 -32.30 30.56 -15.12
N ALA A 232 -32.66 29.59 -14.27
CA ALA A 232 -33.99 28.97 -14.28
C ALA A 232 -35.13 30.01 -14.26
N LYS A 233 -34.90 31.16 -13.63
CA LYS A 233 -35.83 32.29 -13.63
C LYS A 233 -35.93 32.98 -14.98
N GLN A 234 -34.82 33.17 -15.69
CA GLN A 234 -34.77 33.79 -17.02
C GLN A 234 -35.43 32.89 -18.08
N VAL A 235 -35.29 31.57 -17.95
CA VAL A 235 -35.99 30.60 -18.81
C VAL A 235 -37.50 30.64 -18.54
N GLN A 236 -37.92 30.73 -17.27
CA GLN A 236 -39.33 30.78 -16.91
C GLN A 236 -40.01 32.09 -17.32
N GLU A 237 -39.31 33.22 -17.24
CA GLU A 237 -39.81 34.54 -17.63
C GLU A 237 -39.95 34.69 -19.15
N LEU A 238 -39.06 34.05 -19.93
CA LEU A 238 -39.16 33.93 -21.39
C LEU A 238 -40.28 33.00 -21.85
N LEU A 239 -40.65 32.00 -21.04
CA LEU A 239 -41.75 31.07 -21.36
C LEU A 239 -43.13 31.62 -20.96
N LEU A 240 -43.19 32.58 -20.03
CA LEU A 240 -44.42 33.16 -19.47
C LEU A 240 -44.80 34.52 -20.06
N SER A 241 -44.03 35.06 -21.00
CA SER A 241 -44.30 36.38 -21.59
C SER A 241 -45.54 36.31 -22.50
N GLU A 242 -46.66 36.91 -22.07
CA GLU A 242 -47.98 36.81 -22.73
C GLU A 242 -48.05 37.47 -24.12
N GLU A 243 -47.10 38.30 -24.52
CA GLU A 243 -47.13 38.97 -25.84
C GLU A 243 -46.47 38.19 -26.98
N ASN A 244 -45.70 37.15 -26.67
CA ASN A 244 -45.11 36.24 -27.66
C ASN A 244 -45.49 34.81 -27.31
N GLY A 245 -46.76 34.44 -27.52
CA GLY A 245 -47.12 33.05 -27.64
C GLY A 245 -46.22 32.41 -28.70
N CYS A 246 -45.23 31.61 -28.26
CA CYS A 246 -44.25 30.96 -29.12
C CYS A 246 -44.94 29.93 -30.02
N SER A 247 -45.64 30.40 -31.04
CA SER A 247 -45.83 29.65 -32.27
C SER A 247 -44.48 29.62 -32.96
N LEU A 248 -43.64 28.66 -32.58
CA LEU A 248 -42.48 28.29 -33.38
C LEU A 248 -43.01 28.06 -34.80
N PRO A 249 -42.52 28.79 -35.83
CA PRO A 249 -42.98 28.55 -37.18
C PRO A 249 -42.72 27.08 -37.49
N LEU A 250 -43.72 26.37 -38.04
CA LEU A 250 -43.68 24.96 -38.46
C LEU A 250 -42.76 24.78 -39.69
N THR A 251 -41.56 25.34 -39.61
CA THR A 251 -40.52 25.15 -40.60
C THR A 251 -39.98 23.72 -40.50
N PRO A 252 -39.60 23.09 -41.61
CA PRO A 252 -38.94 21.79 -41.58
C PRO A 252 -37.72 21.73 -40.65
N GLN A 253 -37.01 22.86 -40.50
CA GLN A 253 -35.84 22.98 -39.63
C GLN A 253 -36.20 22.94 -38.14
N SER A 254 -37.23 23.69 -37.71
CA SER A 254 -37.67 23.69 -36.30
C SER A 254 -38.16 22.31 -35.85
N ILE A 255 -38.75 21.53 -36.76
CA ILE A 255 -39.14 20.14 -36.50
C ILE A 255 -37.91 19.24 -36.30
N VAL A 256 -36.85 19.42 -37.11
CA VAL A 256 -35.59 18.67 -36.97
C VAL A 256 -34.87 19.03 -35.67
N ASP A 257 -34.80 20.32 -35.33
CA ASP A 257 -34.17 20.79 -34.11
C ASP A 257 -34.91 20.28 -32.87
N LEU A 258 -36.26 20.28 -32.91
CA LEU A 258 -37.09 19.74 -31.83
C LEU A 258 -36.91 18.22 -31.68
N LYS A 259 -36.81 17.48 -32.80
CA LYS A 259 -36.50 16.04 -32.77
C LYS A 259 -35.12 15.78 -32.18
N SER A 260 -34.11 16.55 -32.57
CA SER A 260 -32.76 16.43 -32.02
C SER A 260 -32.75 16.73 -30.51
N LEU A 261 -33.48 17.75 -30.06
CA LEU A 261 -33.60 18.07 -28.65
C LEU A 261 -34.32 16.95 -27.88
N ALA A 262 -35.41 16.41 -28.42
CA ALA A 262 -36.12 15.29 -27.82
C ALA A 262 -35.23 14.04 -27.69
N THR A 263 -34.43 13.72 -28.71
CA THR A 263 -33.46 12.62 -28.68
C THR A 263 -32.38 12.86 -27.61
N ALA A 264 -31.80 14.06 -27.55
CA ALA A 264 -30.78 14.40 -26.55
C ALA A 264 -31.34 14.35 -25.10
N LEU A 265 -32.59 14.78 -24.90
CA LEU A 265 -33.26 14.68 -23.61
C LEU A 265 -33.54 13.22 -23.22
N LEU A 266 -33.97 12.38 -24.17
CA LEU A 266 -34.15 10.95 -23.94
C LEU A 266 -32.85 10.23 -23.59
N GLU A 267 -31.76 10.54 -24.30
CA GLU A 267 -30.41 10.03 -24.00
C GLU A 267 -29.96 10.46 -22.60
N THR A 268 -30.15 11.73 -22.24
CA THR A 268 -29.81 12.25 -20.91
C THR A 268 -30.62 11.57 -19.80
N ILE A 269 -31.92 11.31 -20.03
CA ILE A 269 -32.78 10.59 -19.08
C ILE A 269 -32.32 9.14 -18.96
N HIS A 270 -31.96 8.49 -20.07
CA HIS A 270 -31.47 7.12 -20.07
C HIS A 270 -30.15 6.99 -19.31
N GLU A 271 -29.18 7.87 -19.55
CA GLU A 271 -27.91 7.92 -18.81
C GLU A 271 -28.15 8.12 -17.31
N LYS A 272 -29.01 9.07 -16.93
CA LYS A 272 -29.37 9.30 -15.52
C LYS A 272 -30.01 8.07 -14.88
N ASN A 273 -30.87 7.35 -15.60
CA ASN A 273 -31.47 6.11 -15.11
C ASN A 273 -30.41 5.03 -14.84
N ILE A 274 -29.43 4.88 -15.74
CA ILE A 274 -28.31 3.95 -15.53
C ILE A 274 -27.51 4.31 -14.28
N VAL A 275 -27.18 5.59 -14.09
CA VAL A 275 -26.45 6.07 -12.90
C VAL A 275 -27.23 5.78 -11.62
N VAL A 276 -28.53 6.06 -11.61
CA VAL A 276 -29.40 5.77 -10.45
C VAL A 276 -29.47 4.26 -10.19
N GLN A 277 -29.54 3.43 -11.24
CA GLN A 277 -29.54 1.97 -11.10
C GLN A 277 -28.24 1.45 -10.49
N HIS A 278 -27.07 1.90 -10.97
CA HIS A 278 -25.78 1.57 -10.37
C HIS A 278 -25.69 2.03 -8.91
N GLN A 279 -26.16 3.24 -8.60
CA GLN A 279 -26.19 3.74 -7.23
C GLN A 279 -27.07 2.85 -6.32
N ARG A 280 -28.24 2.42 -6.79
CA ARG A 280 -29.11 1.49 -6.05
C ARG A 280 -28.42 0.15 -5.80
N GLN A 281 -27.70 -0.38 -6.78
CA GLN A 281 -26.96 -1.64 -6.63
C GLN A 281 -25.81 -1.51 -5.62
N THR A 282 -25.05 -0.40 -5.68
CA THR A 282 -24.01 -0.09 -4.70
C THR A 282 -24.60 0.04 -3.29
N ASN A 283 -25.71 0.77 -3.14
CA ASN A 283 -26.39 0.91 -1.85
C ASN A 283 -26.91 -0.43 -1.33
N LYS A 284 -27.34 -1.35 -2.21
CA LYS A 284 -27.75 -2.70 -1.82
C LYS A 284 -26.58 -3.50 -1.24
N ILE A 285 -25.40 -3.43 -1.87
CA ILE A 285 -24.18 -4.09 -1.37
C ILE A 285 -23.75 -3.50 -0.02
N LEU A 286 -23.77 -2.17 0.10
CA LEU A 286 -23.45 -1.48 1.35
C LEU A 286 -24.45 -1.85 2.45
N GLY A 287 -25.75 -1.86 2.16
CA GLY A 287 -26.79 -2.28 3.10
C GLY A 287 -26.60 -3.70 3.59
N ASN A 288 -26.28 -4.65 2.70
CA ASN A 288 -25.98 -6.03 3.08
C ASN A 288 -24.75 -6.13 4.01
N ARG A 289 -23.70 -5.35 3.73
CA ARG A 289 -22.51 -5.29 4.57
C ARG A 289 -22.82 -4.70 5.94
N VAL A 290 -23.59 -3.61 6.00
CA VAL A 290 -24.04 -3.00 7.25
C VAL A 290 -24.85 -4.00 8.07
N ALA A 291 -25.83 -4.69 7.47
CA ALA A 291 -26.61 -5.73 8.14
C ALA A 291 -25.73 -6.88 8.67
N SER A 292 -24.71 -7.30 7.90
CA SER A 292 -23.74 -8.32 8.35
C SER A 292 -22.92 -7.84 9.55
N LEU A 293 -22.47 -6.58 9.52
CA LEU A 293 -21.73 -5.96 10.62
C LEU A 293 -22.61 -5.79 11.86
N GLU A 294 -23.86 -5.34 11.70
CA GLU A 294 -24.84 -5.25 12.80
C GLU A 294 -25.09 -6.62 13.43
N LYS A 295 -25.22 -7.69 12.62
CA LYS A 295 -25.36 -9.05 13.15
C LYS A 295 -24.13 -9.47 13.95
N LYS A 296 -22.92 -9.20 13.44
CA LYS A 296 -21.66 -9.50 14.15
C LYS A 296 -21.55 -8.69 15.44
N LEU A 297 -21.92 -7.41 15.42
CA LEU A 297 -21.92 -6.55 16.59
C LEU A 297 -22.87 -7.09 17.67
N ARG A 298 -24.10 -7.46 17.30
CA ARG A 298 -25.07 -8.09 18.23
C ARG A 298 -24.56 -9.40 18.81
N SER A 299 -23.86 -10.22 18.01
CA SER A 299 -23.22 -11.44 18.53
C SER A 299 -22.11 -11.11 19.53
N LEU A 300 -21.31 -10.08 19.27
CA LEU A 300 -20.26 -9.62 20.19
C LEU A 300 -20.85 -9.06 21.49
N GLU A 301 -21.93 -8.28 21.41
CA GLU A 301 -22.69 -7.76 22.56
C GLU A 301 -23.27 -8.91 23.41
N ALA A 302 -23.91 -9.90 22.77
CA ALA A 302 -24.46 -11.07 23.47
C ALA A 302 -23.38 -11.93 24.14
N SER A 303 -22.17 -11.96 23.59
CA SER A 303 -21.02 -12.67 24.15
C SER A 303 -20.25 -11.88 25.22
N GLY A 304 -20.64 -10.63 25.50
CA GLY A 304 -19.95 -9.76 26.45
C GLY A 304 -18.54 -9.31 26.02
N LEU A 305 -18.13 -9.62 24.78
CA LEU A 305 -16.86 -9.19 24.19
C LEU A 305 -16.89 -7.75 23.67
N TRP A 306 -18.07 -7.13 23.63
CA TRP A 306 -18.25 -5.74 23.29
C TRP A 306 -19.39 -5.12 24.11
N SER A 307 -19.13 -4.00 24.77
CA SER A 307 -20.14 -3.21 25.47
C SER A 307 -20.02 -1.75 25.04
N LEU A 308 -21.13 -1.14 24.62
CA LEU A 308 -21.18 0.29 24.37
C LEU A 308 -21.08 1.05 25.71
N PRO A 309 -20.28 2.13 25.81
CA PRO A 309 -20.39 3.06 26.93
C PRO A 309 -21.80 3.63 26.93
N ASP A 310 -22.52 3.41 28.02
CA ASP A 310 -23.91 3.82 28.15
C ASP A 310 -24.03 5.34 27.90
N SER A 311 -24.79 5.72 26.88
CA SER A 311 -25.11 7.12 26.58
C SER A 311 -26.24 7.58 27.50
N GLY A 312 -25.97 7.55 28.81
CA GLY A 312 -26.81 8.12 29.86
C GLY A 312 -25.95 9.02 30.73
N GLY A 313 -26.07 10.33 30.53
CA GLY A 313 -25.15 11.30 31.11
C GLY A 313 -25.16 11.34 32.64
N VAL A 314 -23.97 11.38 33.23
CA VAL A 314 -23.62 12.16 34.43
C VAL A 314 -22.10 12.35 34.41
N LEU A 315 -21.63 13.58 34.69
CA LEU A 315 -20.24 13.93 34.96
C LEU A 315 -19.57 12.94 35.91
N GLY A 316 -18.39 12.41 35.57
CA GLY A 316 -17.55 11.77 36.57
C GLY A 316 -16.39 10.92 36.06
N LYS A 317 -15.18 11.52 36.10
CA LYS A 317 -13.87 10.88 36.30
C LYS A 317 -13.47 9.71 35.39
N ILE A 318 -12.49 10.00 34.54
CA ILE A 318 -11.58 9.07 33.87
C ILE A 318 -11.02 8.04 34.88
N PRO A 319 -11.13 6.72 34.67
CA PRO A 319 -10.25 5.75 35.28
C PRO A 319 -9.07 5.42 34.36
N GLY A 320 -7.87 5.43 34.94
CA GLY A 320 -6.61 5.07 34.28
C GLY A 320 -6.50 3.59 33.89
N PRO A 321 -5.38 3.20 33.26
CA PRO A 321 -5.24 1.88 32.64
C PRO A 321 -5.17 0.79 33.71
N ARG A 322 -6.09 -0.18 33.63
CA ARG A 322 -6.05 -1.37 34.47
C ARG A 322 -5.01 -2.36 33.94
N SER A 323 -4.10 -2.70 34.83
CA SER A 323 -3.22 -3.87 34.82
C SER A 323 -3.99 -5.13 34.39
N CYS A 324 -3.45 -5.87 33.42
CA CYS A 324 -3.91 -7.21 33.08
C CYS A 324 -3.37 -8.19 34.12
N GLY A 325 -4.28 -8.89 34.79
CA GLY A 325 -3.99 -9.89 35.82
C GLY A 325 -3.44 -11.20 35.25
N GLU A 326 -2.56 -11.78 36.06
CA GLU A 326 -2.41 -13.20 36.42
C GLU A 326 -3.00 -14.25 35.47
N VAL A 327 -2.10 -15.08 34.92
CA VAL A 327 -2.42 -16.43 34.44
C VAL A 327 -1.83 -17.42 35.43
N SER A 328 -2.71 -18.19 36.08
CA SER A 328 -2.40 -19.32 36.96
C SER A 328 -1.54 -20.37 36.26
N ALA A 329 -0.47 -20.79 36.93
CA ALA A 329 0.28 -22.00 36.61
C ALA A 329 -0.44 -23.27 37.13
N PRO A 330 -0.28 -24.44 36.49
CA PRO A 330 -0.81 -25.70 37.01
C PRO A 330 0.09 -26.27 38.13
N PRO A 331 -0.43 -27.16 39.01
CA PRO A 331 0.28 -27.61 40.20
C PRO A 331 1.32 -28.72 39.89
N PRO A 332 2.42 -28.82 40.66
CA PRO A 332 3.30 -29.97 40.60
C PRO A 332 2.76 -31.11 41.46
N ALA A 333 2.79 -32.33 40.91
CA ALA A 333 2.57 -33.56 41.65
C ALA A 333 3.74 -33.83 42.60
N GLY A 334 3.41 -34.20 43.84
CA GLY A 334 4.38 -34.51 44.88
C GLY A 334 4.86 -35.96 44.90
N GLY A 335 6.09 -36.14 45.37
CA GLY A 335 6.43 -37.08 46.45
C GLY A 335 6.85 -38.52 46.10
N GLY A 336 8.14 -38.84 46.32
CA GLY A 336 8.62 -40.21 46.49
C GLY A 336 10.15 -40.32 46.58
N ARG A 337 10.66 -40.59 47.78
CA ARG A 337 12.08 -40.63 48.20
C ARG A 337 12.85 -41.84 47.64
N GLU A 338 14.18 -41.70 47.49
CA GLU A 338 15.24 -42.43 48.23
C GLU A 338 16.65 -42.06 47.67
N GLY A 339 17.63 -41.75 48.55
CA GLY A 339 19.06 -41.59 48.19
C GLY A 339 19.84 -42.90 48.41
N PRO A 340 21.19 -42.94 48.53
CA PRO A 340 22.18 -41.85 48.41
C PRO A 340 23.46 -42.22 47.61
N HIS A 341 24.50 -41.38 47.75
CA HIS A 341 25.92 -41.48 47.28
C HIS A 341 26.18 -40.81 45.91
N GLY A 342 27.13 -39.90 45.71
CA GLY A 342 28.15 -39.29 46.56
C GLY A 342 29.18 -38.58 45.65
N ILE A 343 29.70 -37.44 46.12
CA ILE A 343 31.04 -36.87 45.86
C ILE A 343 31.41 -36.51 44.39
N HIS A 344 31.44 -35.21 44.07
CA HIS A 344 32.66 -34.40 43.88
C HIS A 344 32.31 -33.07 43.20
N ASP A 345 32.42 -31.98 43.95
CA ASP A 345 32.48 -30.62 43.40
C ASP A 345 33.83 -30.44 42.69
N ILE A 346 33.80 -30.01 41.43
CA ILE A 346 34.87 -29.19 40.85
C ILE A 346 34.22 -27.95 40.26
N ASP A 347 34.56 -26.85 40.90
CA ASP A 347 34.17 -25.48 40.62
C ASP A 347 34.72 -25.02 39.25
N GLY A 348 33.86 -24.42 38.46
CA GLY A 348 34.19 -23.71 37.22
C GLY A 348 34.00 -22.23 37.46
N GLY A 349 35.11 -21.49 37.58
CA GLY A 349 35.12 -20.07 37.87
C GLY A 349 36.19 -19.32 37.07
N SER A 350 35.69 -18.37 36.29
CA SER A 350 36.33 -17.40 35.40
C SER A 350 37.56 -16.63 35.93
N ASP A 351 38.34 -16.14 34.95
CA ASP A 351 39.10 -14.88 34.90
C ASP A 351 40.32 -14.64 35.81
N ASN A 352 41.51 -14.61 35.20
CA ASN A 352 42.34 -13.40 35.08
C ASN A 352 43.72 -13.71 34.50
N ASN A 353 44.10 -13.06 33.39
CA ASN A 353 45.44 -12.46 33.27
C ASN A 353 45.50 -11.38 32.17
N PRO A 354 45.97 -10.16 32.47
CA PRO A 354 46.27 -9.13 31.48
C PRO A 354 47.78 -9.10 31.15
N SER A 355 48.12 -8.92 29.87
CA SER A 355 49.41 -8.38 29.38
C SER A 355 49.30 -8.19 27.85
N SER A 356 48.94 -7.00 27.39
CA SER A 356 49.88 -6.00 26.85
C SER A 356 50.59 -6.41 25.54
N VAL A 357 50.10 -5.96 24.37
CA VAL A 357 50.95 -5.45 23.26
C VAL A 357 50.13 -4.41 22.47
N VAL A 358 50.77 -3.27 22.20
CA VAL A 358 50.25 -2.05 21.57
C VAL A 358 50.66 -2.01 20.08
N TRP A 359 50.01 -1.13 19.30
CA TRP A 359 50.33 -0.59 17.95
C TRP A 359 49.75 -1.39 16.77
N ALA A 360 49.11 -0.83 15.73
CA ALA A 360 48.75 0.54 15.36
C ALA A 360 47.66 0.51 14.27
N SER A 361 46.82 1.55 14.21
CA SER A 361 45.93 1.82 13.09
C SER A 361 46.69 2.39 11.88
N PRO A 362 46.14 2.26 10.67
CA PRO A 362 46.10 3.39 9.75
C PRO A 362 44.65 3.78 9.43
N GLY A 363 44.39 5.08 9.53
CA GLY A 363 43.16 5.72 9.07
C GLY A 363 43.09 5.84 7.54
N PRO A 364 42.00 6.43 7.03
CA PRO A 364 41.56 6.28 5.66
C PRO A 364 42.24 7.28 4.71
N GLY A 365 42.42 6.83 3.46
CA GLY A 365 42.66 7.66 2.28
C GLY A 365 41.61 7.34 1.22
#